data_AF-A0A2Z6RHZ4-F1
#
_entry.id   AF-A0A2Z6RHZ4-F1
#
_cell.length_a   1.000
_cell.length_b   1.000
_cell.length_c   1.000
_cell.angle_alpha   90.00
_cell.angle_beta   90.00
_cell.angle_gamma   90.00
#
_symmetry.space_group_name_H-M   'P 1'
#
loop_
_entity.id
_entity.type
_entity.pdbx_description
1 polymer ?
#
loop_
_entity_poly.entity_id
_entity_poly.type
_entity_poly.pdbx_seq_one_letter_code
_entity_poly.pdbx_strand_id
1 'polypeptide(L)'
;MDDNNLLPKLSQNLLEILNEEEYYDVTIEVGNDPYVKVFRAHMVISHYHSPYLQRILSTNKKKNDETLSLIKLPNVSPEIFQIILSYIYGGRLSLKEYDVTNIIKIPIAANELVFKN
;
A
#
# COMPACT_ATOMS: atom_id res chain seq x y z
N MET A 1 25.89 3.11 -24.32
CA MET A 1 25.41 2.81 -22.96
C MET A 1 23.91 2.73 -23.12
N ASP A 2 23.32 1.56 -23.06
CA ASP A 2 21.87 1.44 -23.22
C ASP A 2 21.22 2.15 -22.03
N ASP A 3 20.58 3.29 -22.29
CA ASP A 3 19.74 3.99 -21.32
C ASP A 3 18.56 3.07 -21.02
N ASN A 4 18.76 2.19 -20.04
CA ASN A 4 17.84 1.11 -19.71
C ASN A 4 16.64 1.70 -18.96
N ASN A 5 15.76 2.38 -19.70
CA ASN A 5 14.58 3.09 -19.20
C ASN A 5 13.39 2.14 -18.90
N LEU A 6 13.62 0.83 -18.92
CA LEU A 6 12.61 -0.18 -18.63
C LEU A 6 12.13 -0.10 -17.19
N LEU A 7 13.03 0.07 -16.22
CA LEU A 7 12.66 0.12 -14.80
C LEU A 7 11.88 1.39 -14.41
N PRO A 8 12.31 2.61 -14.81
CA PRO A 8 11.49 3.81 -14.57
C PRO A 8 10.13 3.73 -15.26
N LYS A 9 10.05 3.20 -16.49
CA LYS A 9 8.77 3.04 -17.19
C LYS A 9 7.85 2.03 -16.49
N LEU A 10 8.38 0.91 -16.01
CA LEU A 10 7.59 -0.06 -15.24
C LEU A 10 7.07 0.53 -13.93
N SER A 11 7.93 1.24 -13.17
CA SER A 11 7.56 1.94 -11.94
C SER A 11 6.39 2.92 -12.18
N GLN A 12 6.48 3.71 -13.27
CA GLN A 12 5.41 4.63 -13.64
C GLN A 12 4.11 3.91 -14.02
N ASN A 13 4.18 2.83 -14.81
CA ASN A 13 3.00 2.06 -15.18
C ASN A 13 2.29 1.44 -13.95
N LEU A 14 3.06 0.98 -12.95
CA LEU A 14 2.47 0.47 -11.70
C LEU A 14 1.79 1.59 -10.90
N LEU A 15 2.40 2.76 -10.81
CA LEU A 15 1.78 3.94 -10.19
C LEU A 15 0.51 4.39 -10.92
N GLU A 16 0.46 4.26 -12.24
CA GLU A 16 -0.75 4.54 -13.03
C GLU A 16 -1.89 3.59 -12.63
N ILE A 17 -1.62 2.27 -12.59
CA ILE A 17 -2.59 1.25 -12.17
C ILE A 17 -3.07 1.46 -10.72
N LEU A 18 -2.25 2.00 -9.82
CA LEU A 18 -2.68 2.33 -8.46
C LEU A 18 -3.78 3.40 -8.43
N ASN A 19 -3.78 4.32 -9.40
CA ASN A 19 -4.78 5.39 -9.50
C ASN A 19 -6.02 4.98 -10.32
N GLU A 20 -5.97 3.84 -11.00
CA GLU A 20 -7.11 3.29 -11.72
C GLU A 20 -8.10 2.63 -10.76
N GLU A 21 -9.40 2.79 -11.01
CA GLU A 21 -10.46 2.14 -10.23
C GLU A 21 -10.81 0.74 -10.75
N GLU A 22 -9.95 0.16 -11.58
CA GLU A 22 -10.16 -1.15 -12.22
C GLU A 22 -9.20 -2.21 -11.65
N TYR A 23 -9.58 -3.50 -11.77
CA TYR A 23 -8.77 -4.68 -11.43
C TYR A 23 -8.25 -4.80 -9.98
N TYR A 24 -8.62 -3.89 -9.08
CA TYR A 24 -8.35 -4.02 -7.66
C TYR A 24 -9.10 -5.22 -7.07
N ASP A 25 -8.43 -5.92 -6.17
CA ASP A 25 -8.92 -7.16 -5.56
C ASP A 25 -8.82 -7.11 -4.01
N VAL A 26 -8.33 -5.99 -3.47
CA VAL A 26 -8.31 -5.68 -2.04
C VAL A 26 -8.75 -4.23 -1.78
N THR A 27 -9.54 -4.06 -0.72
CA THR A 27 -9.94 -2.77 -0.15
C THR A 27 -9.29 -2.60 1.23
N ILE A 28 -8.70 -1.44 1.48
CA ILE A 28 -7.98 -1.13 2.72
C ILE A 28 -8.60 0.12 3.34
N GLU A 29 -9.30 -0.05 4.46
CA GLU A 29 -9.77 1.05 5.32
C GLU A 29 -8.63 1.48 6.24
N VAL A 30 -8.27 2.76 6.18
CA VAL A 30 -7.14 3.32 6.93
C VAL A 30 -7.60 4.50 7.76
N GLY A 31 -7.05 4.61 8.97
CA GLY A 31 -7.42 5.63 9.93
C GLY A 31 -8.56 5.19 10.83
N ASN A 32 -8.92 6.08 11.75
CA ASN A 32 -9.98 5.86 12.72
C ASN A 32 -10.98 7.03 12.67
N ASP A 33 -12.20 6.79 13.13
CA ASP A 33 -13.27 7.79 13.12
C ASP A 33 -12.82 9.11 13.77
N PRO A 34 -13.10 10.27 13.16
CA PRO A 34 -13.86 10.49 11.92
C PRO A 34 -13.00 10.49 10.63
N TYR A 35 -11.70 10.22 10.72
CA TYR A 35 -10.73 10.36 9.63
C TYR A 35 -10.36 9.00 9.02
N VAL A 36 -11.36 8.33 8.44
CA VAL A 36 -11.19 7.07 7.72
C VAL A 36 -11.15 7.32 6.22
N LYS A 37 -10.18 6.71 5.52
CA LYS A 37 -10.11 6.70 4.06
C LYS A 37 -10.02 5.27 3.54
N VAL A 38 -10.73 5.02 2.44
CA VAL A 38 -10.71 3.73 1.73
C VAL A 38 -9.72 3.79 0.59
N PHE A 39 -8.84 2.79 0.51
CA PHE A 39 -7.88 2.60 -0.56
C PHE A 39 -8.21 1.32 -1.31
N ARG A 40 -8.15 1.37 -2.64
CA ARG A 40 -8.23 0.20 -3.50
C ARG A 40 -6.82 -0.16 -3.95
N ALA A 41 -6.47 -1.44 -3.87
CA ALA A 41 -5.13 -1.90 -4.20
C ALA A 41 -5.18 -3.32 -4.79
N HIS A 42 -4.00 -3.81 -5.15
CA HIS A 42 -3.81 -5.09 -5.80
C HIS A 42 -3.05 -6.02 -4.85
N MET A 43 -3.67 -7.15 -4.51
CA MET A 43 -3.19 -8.16 -3.58
C MET A 43 -1.83 -8.66 -4.01
N VAL A 44 -1.62 -8.94 -5.30
CA VAL A 44 -0.34 -9.48 -5.78
C VAL A 44 0.82 -8.54 -5.46
N ILE A 45 0.64 -7.23 -5.60
CA ILE A 45 1.68 -6.24 -5.28
C ILE A 45 1.82 -6.10 -3.76
N SER A 46 0.71 -5.98 -3.05
CA SER A 46 0.71 -5.79 -1.59
C SER A 46 1.25 -7.02 -0.81
N HIS A 47 0.97 -8.23 -1.30
CA HIS A 47 1.31 -9.52 -0.70
C HIS A 47 2.81 -9.79 -0.67
N TYR A 48 3.54 -9.42 -1.73
CA TYR A 48 4.97 -9.65 -1.81
C TYR A 48 5.82 -8.56 -1.14
N HIS A 49 5.23 -7.41 -0.83
CA HIS A 49 5.91 -6.30 -0.17
C HIS A 49 5.70 -6.22 1.35
N SER A 50 4.66 -6.87 1.89
CA SER A 50 4.36 -6.88 3.33
C SER A 50 4.00 -8.29 3.83
N PRO A 51 4.79 -8.87 4.75
CA PRO A 51 4.45 -10.14 5.41
C PRO A 51 3.13 -10.10 6.19
N TYR A 52 2.74 -8.94 6.71
CA TYR A 52 1.46 -8.77 7.41
C TYR A 52 0.28 -8.85 6.44
N LEU A 53 0.33 -8.09 5.35
CA LEU A 53 -0.67 -8.16 4.29
C LEU A 53 -0.69 -9.56 3.68
N GLN A 54 0.48 -10.21 3.55
CA GLN A 54 0.60 -11.60 3.16
C GLN A 54 -0.27 -12.52 4.03
N ARG A 55 -0.12 -12.44 5.37
CA ARG A 55 -0.88 -13.27 6.32
C ARG A 55 -2.38 -13.03 6.23
N ILE A 56 -2.81 -11.76 6.17
CA ILE A 56 -4.24 -11.41 6.08
C ILE A 56 -4.85 -11.93 4.78
N LEU A 57 -4.20 -11.65 3.65
CA LEU A 57 -4.69 -12.04 2.32
C LEU A 57 -4.69 -13.56 2.14
N SER A 58 -3.67 -14.26 2.65
CA SER A 58 -3.64 -15.73 2.66
C SER A 58 -4.71 -16.37 3.54
N THR A 59 -5.15 -15.68 4.59
CA THR A 59 -6.25 -16.15 5.46
C THR A 59 -7.60 -15.97 4.78
N ASN A 60 -7.81 -14.84 4.08
CA ASN A 60 -9.04 -14.57 3.34
C ASN A 60 -9.20 -15.51 2.14
N LYS A 61 -8.14 -15.83 1.41
CA LYS A 61 -8.18 -16.76 0.28
C LYS A 61 -8.69 -18.17 0.66
N LYS A 62 -8.47 -18.61 1.91
CA LYS A 62 -8.95 -19.92 2.39
C LYS A 62 -10.45 -19.96 2.68
N LYS A 63 -11.12 -18.80 2.77
CA LYS A 63 -12.55 -18.72 3.13
C LYS A 63 -13.51 -18.82 1.95
N ASN A 64 -13.02 -18.90 0.69
CA ASN A 64 -13.84 -19.08 -0.52
C ASN A 64 -14.98 -18.06 -0.72
N ASP A 65 -14.99 -16.94 0.00
CA ASP A 65 -15.92 -15.87 -0.30
C ASP A 65 -15.37 -15.08 -1.50
N GLU A 66 -16.14 -15.02 -2.58
CA GLU A 66 -15.90 -14.18 -3.77
C GLU A 66 -15.89 -12.66 -3.46
N THR A 67 -15.86 -12.32 -2.17
CA THR A 67 -15.91 -10.95 -1.68
C THR A 67 -14.50 -10.37 -1.64
N LEU A 68 -14.33 -9.18 -2.22
CA LEU A 68 -13.11 -8.38 -2.14
C LEU A 68 -12.52 -8.41 -0.72
N SER A 69 -11.22 -8.67 -0.59
CA SER A 69 -10.57 -8.72 0.72
C SER A 69 -10.61 -7.34 1.37
N LEU A 70 -11.22 -7.23 2.56
CA LEU A 70 -11.21 -5.99 3.36
C LEU A 70 -10.13 -6.05 4.44
N ILE A 71 -9.27 -5.02 4.49
CA ILE A 71 -8.23 -4.84 5.49
C ILE A 71 -8.51 -3.56 6.26
N LYS A 72 -8.30 -3.56 7.59
CA LYS A 72 -8.48 -2.37 8.44
C LYS A 72 -7.18 -1.99 9.14
N LEU A 73 -6.78 -0.74 9.01
CA LEU A 73 -5.55 -0.16 9.57
C LEU A 73 -5.88 1.10 10.41
N PRO A 74 -6.49 0.94 11.60
CA PRO A 74 -6.95 2.08 12.39
C PRO A 74 -5.83 2.95 12.98
N ASN A 75 -4.63 2.38 13.12
CA ASN A 75 -3.48 3.04 13.75
C ASN A 75 -2.61 3.84 12.76
N VAL A 76 -2.94 3.81 11.47
CA VAL A 76 -2.17 4.47 10.42
C VAL A 76 -2.97 5.65 9.90
N SER A 77 -2.34 6.82 9.73
CA SER A 77 -3.02 7.95 9.11
C SER A 77 -3.19 7.71 7.61
N PRO A 78 -4.34 8.07 7.01
CA PRO A 78 -4.55 7.99 5.57
C PRO A 78 -3.45 8.62 4.73
N GLU A 79 -2.96 9.79 5.14
CA GLU A 79 -1.94 10.55 4.43
C GLU A 79 -0.60 9.79 4.41
N ILE A 80 -0.20 9.24 5.55
CA ILE A 80 1.03 8.44 5.66
C ILE A 80 0.90 7.14 4.89
N PHE A 81 -0.26 6.50 4.93
CA PHE A 81 -0.50 5.28 4.16
C PHE A 81 -0.45 5.52 2.66
N GLN A 82 -0.99 6.65 2.16
CA GLN A 82 -0.89 7.02 0.75
C GLN A 82 0.58 7.08 0.29
N ILE A 83 1.47 7.66 1.10
CA ILE A 83 2.90 7.75 0.80
C ILE A 83 3.52 6.36 0.73
N ILE A 84 3.22 5.49 1.70
CA ILE A 84 3.73 4.12 1.74
C ILE A 84 3.20 3.31 0.55
N LEU A 85 1.92 3.47 0.21
CA LEU A 85 1.29 2.77 -0.91
C LEU A 85 1.92 3.18 -2.24
N SER A 86 2.14 4.48 -2.46
CA SER A 86 2.89 4.96 -3.63
C SER A 86 4.32 4.39 -3.67
N TYR A 87 5.00 4.27 -2.52
CA TYR A 87 6.31 3.62 -2.47
C TYR A 87 6.26 2.13 -2.83
N ILE A 88 5.25 1.38 -2.37
CA ILE A 88 5.06 -0.04 -2.70
C ILE A 88 4.94 -0.23 -4.22
N TYR A 89 4.20 0.63 -4.90
CA TYR A 89 3.99 0.55 -6.35
C TYR A 89 5.14 1.12 -7.17
N GLY A 90 5.64 2.29 -6.80
CA GLY A 90 6.68 3.01 -7.54
C GLY A 90 8.10 2.53 -7.21
N GLY A 91 8.31 1.84 -6.09
CA GLY A 91 9.62 1.38 -5.62
C GLY A 91 10.60 2.51 -5.24
N ARG A 92 10.14 3.76 -5.19
CA ARG A 92 10.95 4.95 -4.88
C ARG A 92 10.18 5.88 -3.97
N LEU A 93 10.87 6.47 -3.00
CA LEU A 93 10.33 7.46 -2.08
C LEU A 93 11.29 8.64 -1.98
N SER A 94 10.83 9.82 -2.43
CA SER A 94 11.57 11.07 -2.30
C SER A 94 11.20 11.75 -0.98
N LEU A 95 12.10 11.74 0.00
CA LEU A 95 11.84 12.39 1.30
C LEU A 95 11.88 13.93 1.22
N LYS A 96 12.40 14.49 0.13
CA LYS A 96 12.51 15.95 -0.06
C LYS A 96 11.15 16.63 -0.21
N GLU A 97 10.12 15.86 -0.55
CA GLU A 97 8.76 16.35 -0.79
C GLU A 97 7.91 16.38 0.48
N TYR A 98 8.44 15.92 1.63
CA TYR A 98 7.70 15.78 2.87
C TYR A 98 8.34 16.58 4.00
N ASP A 99 7.49 17.11 4.89
CA ASP A 99 7.96 17.71 6.13
C ASP A 99 8.54 16.68 7.12
N VAL A 100 9.30 17.17 8.10
CA VAL A 100 9.96 16.33 9.12
C VAL A 100 8.97 15.45 9.88
N THR A 101 7.75 15.92 10.12
CA THR A 101 6.72 15.17 10.84
C THR A 101 6.29 13.95 10.04
N ASN A 102 6.05 14.12 8.75
CA ASN A 102 5.69 13.02 7.84
C ASN A 102 6.86 12.04 7.69
N ILE A 103 8.09 12.54 7.55
CA ILE A 103 9.30 11.69 7.48
C ILE A 103 9.42 10.77 8.71
N ILE A 104 9.12 11.27 9.91
CA ILE A 104 9.15 10.46 11.15
C ILE A 104 7.99 9.46 11.22
N LYS A 105 6.80 9.84 10.73
CA LYS A 105 5.62 8.97 10.77
C LYS A 105 5.66 7.81 9.78
N ILE A 106 6.31 7.98 8.62
CA ILE A 106 6.45 6.93 7.59
C ILE A 106 7.03 5.62 8.16
N PRO A 107 8.22 5.58 8.80
CA PRO A 107 8.76 4.33 9.33
C PRO A 107 7.93 3.73 10.46
N ILE A 108 7.26 4.56 11.28
CA ILE A 108 6.36 4.09 12.34
C ILE A 108 5.17 3.33 11.73
N ALA A 109 4.53 3.92 10.73
CA ALA A 109 3.43 3.28 10.01
C ALA A 109 3.90 2.05 9.20
N ALA A 110 5.09 2.10 8.60
CA ALA A 110 5.66 0.94 7.90
C ALA A 110 5.88 -0.25 8.86
N ASN A 111 6.30 0.01 10.10
CA ASN A 111 6.47 -1.03 11.10
C ASN A 111 5.14 -1.73 11.45
N GLU A 112 4.04 -1.00 11.57
CA GLU A 112 2.69 -1.56 11.75
C GLU A 112 2.31 -2.50 10.59
N LEU A 113 2.72 -2.16 9.36
CA LEU A 113 2.50 -2.96 8.16
C LEU A 113 3.42 -4.17 8.05
N VAL A 114 4.40 -4.36 8.93
CA VAL A 114 5.31 -5.52 8.91
C VAL A 114 5.10 -6.43 10.12
N PHE A 115 4.74 -5.89 11.29
CA PHE A 115 4.86 -6.59 12.58
C PHE A 115 3.60 -6.71 13.43
N LYS A 116 2.39 -6.48 12.90
CA LYS A 116 1.20 -6.72 13.72
C LYS A 116 1.02 -8.24 13.98
N ASN A 117 1.47 -8.66 15.16
CA ASN A 117 1.31 -10.00 15.74
C ASN A 117 -0.11 -10.18 16.28
#